data_AF-A0A2N2M7P6-F1
#
_entry.id   AF-A0A2N2M7P6-F1
#
_cell.length_a   1.000
_cell.length_b   1.000
_cell.length_c   1.000
_cell.angle_alpha   90.00
_cell.angle_beta   90.00
_cell.angle_gamma   90.00
#
_symmetry.space_group_name_H-M   'P 1'
#
loop_
_entity.id
_entity.type
_entity.pdbx_description
1 polymer ?
#
loop_
_entity_poly.entity_id
_entity_poly.type
_entity_poly.pdbx_seq_one_letter_code
_entity_poly.pdbx_strand_id
1 'polypeptide(L)' 'MKEWIIGRNPVMEVLVTKRREVFRLLLATNVEEKGRVAEMVHLARARKIPVERVARDKLASMG' A
#
# COMPACT_ATOMS: atom_id res chain seq x y z
N MET A 1 7.07 -0.47 15.99
CA MET A 1 5.76 -1.18 16.11
C MET A 1 5.33 -1.58 14.70
N LYS A 2 4.86 -2.82 14.50
CA LYS A 2 4.34 -3.27 13.21
C LYS A 2 2.81 -3.18 13.26
N GLU A 3 2.25 -2.29 12.45
CA GLU A 3 0.82 -2.09 12.32
C GLU A 3 0.44 -1.96 10.85
N TRP A 4 -0.82 -2.24 10.53
CA TRP A 4 -1.36 -2.03 9.20
C TRP A 4 -1.97 -0.63 9.10
N ILE A 5 -1.63 0.08 8.03
CA ILE A 5 -2.24 1.36 7.69
C ILE A 5 -3.14 1.10 6.49
N ILE A 6 -4.43 1.36 6.66
CA ILE A 6 -5.48 0.98 5.71
C ILE A 6 -6.11 2.24 5.13
N GLY A 7 -6.51 2.16 3.85
CA GLY A 7 -7.14 3.26 3.13
C GLY A 7 -6.19 4.04 2.23
N ARG A 8 -6.73 4.65 1.18
CA ARG A 8 -5.94 5.31 0.12
C ARG A 8 -5.14 6.52 0.63
N ASN A 9 -5.77 7.39 1.43
CA ASN A 9 -5.11 8.61 1.90
C ASN A 9 -4.04 8.33 2.97
N PRO A 10 -4.30 7.52 4.02
CA PRO A 10 -3.27 7.22 5.02
C PRO A 10 -2.06 6.48 4.43
N VAL A 11 -2.29 5.52 3.53
CA VAL A 11 -1.20 4.81 2.84
C VAL A 11 -0.37 5.79 1.99
N MET A 12 -1.02 6.68 1.25
CA MET A 12 -0.33 7.68 0.44
C MET A 12 0.53 8.61 1.30
N GLU A 13 -0.02 9.12 2.40
CA GLU A 13 0.70 9.99 3.33
C GLU A 13 1.96 9.31 3.89
N VAL A 14 1.86 8.03 4.26
CA VAL A 14 2.99 7.26 4.79
C VAL A 14 4.07 7.04 3.73
N LEU A 15 3.68 6.78 2.48
CA LEU A 15 4.61 6.62 1.37
C LEU A 15 5.33 7.94 1.03
N VAL A 16 4.67 9.09 1.16
CA VAL A 16 5.22 10.42 0.84
C VAL A 16 6.06 11.00 1.98
N THR A 17 5.52 11.01 3.20
CA THR A 17 6.13 11.71 4.35
C THR A 17 7.36 11.00 4.90
N LYS A 18 7.47 9.68 4.67
CA LYS A 18 8.63 8.84 5.08
C LYS A 18 8.93 8.87 6.60
N ARG A 19 7.96 9.27 7.42
CA ARG A 19 8.11 9.30 8.89
C ARG A 19 7.95 7.93 9.54
N ARG A 20 7.51 6.92 8.78
CA ARG A 20 7.34 5.54 9.21
C ARG A 20 8.07 4.60 8.26
N GLU A 21 8.67 3.56 8.82
CA GLU A 21 9.24 2.46 8.04
C GLU A 21 8.11 1.63 7.42
N VAL A 22 8.24 1.30 6.12
CA VAL A 22 7.24 0.57 5.37
C VAL A 22 7.84 -0.75 4.91
N PHE A 23 7.33 -1.85 5.44
CA PHE A 23 7.85 -3.20 5.15
C PHE A 23 7.26 -3.81 3.87
N ARG A 24 6.02 -3.45 3.53
CA ARG A 24 5.31 -3.91 2.32
C ARG A 24 4.06 -3.08 2.04
N LEU A 25 3.63 -3.10 0.78
CA LEU A 25 2.34 -2.58 0.33
C LEU A 25 1.47 -3.75 -0.12
N LEU A 26 0.28 -3.88 0.45
CA LEU A 26 -0.71 -4.85 -0.02
C LEU A 26 -1.71 -4.16 -0.95
N LEU A 27 -1.97 -4.77 -2.10
CA LEU A 27 -2.92 -4.28 -3.09
C LEU A 27 -3.89 -5.41 -3.46
N ALA A 28 -5.19 -5.10 -3.61
CA ALA A 28 -6.13 -6.14 -4.02
C ALA A 28 -5.80 -6.64 -5.44
N THR A 29 -5.97 -7.95 -5.68
CA THR A 29 -5.67 -8.58 -6.98
C THR A 29 -6.40 -7.89 -8.14
N ASN A 30 -7.66 -7.50 -7.94
CA ASN A 30 -8.53 -6.96 -8.99
C ASN A 30 -8.50 -5.43 -9.08
N VAL A 31 -7.58 -4.74 -8.40
CA VAL A 31 -7.47 -3.28 -8.49
C VAL A 31 -6.56 -2.89 -9.64
N GLU A 32 -7.05 -2.02 -10.53
CA GLU A 32 -6.23 -1.46 -11.60
C GLU A 32 -5.19 -0.48 -11.05
N GLU A 33 -3.97 -0.52 -11.60
CA GLU A 33 -2.92 0.46 -11.31
C GLU A 33 -3.18 1.74 -12.10
N LYS A 34 -4.20 2.51 -11.68
CA LYS A 34 -4.53 3.82 -12.26
C LYS A 34 -4.66 4.89 -11.18
N GLY A 35 -4.42 6.14 -11.57
CA GLY A 35 -4.48 7.30 -10.67
C GLY A 35 -3.64 7.10 -9.41
N ARG A 36 -4.24 7.31 -8.23
CA ARG A 36 -3.56 7.20 -6.93
C ARG A 36 -2.99 5.80 -6.67
N VAL A 37 -3.57 4.75 -7.23
CA VAL A 37 -3.01 3.39 -7.06
C VAL A 37 -1.69 3.26 -7.80
N ALA A 38 -1.62 3.74 -9.04
CA ALA A 38 -0.37 3.73 -9.81
C ALA A 38 0.73 4.52 -9.08
N GLU A 39 0.38 5.67 -8.51
CA GLU A 39 1.31 6.51 -7.76
C GLU A 39 1.84 5.79 -6.51
N MET A 40 0.96 5.15 -5.72
CA MET A 40 1.38 4.36 -4.55
C MET A 40 2.31 3.20 -4.94
N VAL A 41 2.00 2.47 -6.02
CA VAL A 41 2.84 1.38 -6.53
C VAL A 41 4.19 1.91 -7.01
N HIS A 42 4.21 3.04 -7.72
CA HIS A 42 5.44 3.68 -8.18
C HIS A 42 6.34 4.09 -7.00
N LEU A 43 5.79 4.78 -5.99
CA LEU A 43 6.52 5.18 -4.79
C LEU A 43 7.06 3.98 -4.00
N ALA A 44 6.27 2.91 -3.88
CA ALA A 44 6.69 1.68 -3.22
C ALA A 44 7.88 1.04 -3.95
N ARG A 45 7.77 0.86 -5.28
CA ARG A 45 8.83 0.27 -6.11
C ARG A 45 10.11 1.11 -6.10
N ALA A 46 10.00 2.44 -6.21
CA ALA A 46 11.14 3.35 -6.16
C ALA A 46 11.92 3.23 -4.84
N ARG A 47 11.23 2.86 -3.76
CA ARG A 47 11.79 2.64 -2.42
C ARG A 47 12.13 1.18 -2.14
N LYS A 48 12.04 0.28 -3.14
CA LYS A 48 12.25 -1.17 -3.00
C LYS A 48 11.33 -1.81 -1.95
N ILE A 49 10.16 -1.22 -1.71
CA ILE A 49 9.13 -1.79 -0.85
C ILE A 49 8.40 -2.88 -1.65
N PRO A 50 8.32 -4.12 -1.16
CA PRO A 50 7.57 -5.18 -1.82
C PRO A 50 6.10 -4.81 -1.98
N VAL A 51 5.56 -4.99 -3.19
CA VAL A 51 4.14 -4.82 -3.48
C VAL A 51 3.52 -6.19 -3.71
N GLU A 52 2.60 -6.59 -2.83
CA GLU A 52 1.94 -7.90 -2.89
C GLU A 52 0.48 -7.77 -3.30
N ARG A 53 0.09 -8.56 -4.30
CA ARG A 53 -1.30 -8.70 -4.72
C ARG A 53 -1.98 -9.74 -3.84
N VAL A 54 -3.07 -9.36 -3.18
CA VAL A 54 -3.82 -10.23 -2.26
C VAL A 54 -5.32 -10.23 -2.58
N ALA A 55 -6.01 -11.31 -2.23
CA ALA A 55 -7.47 -11.37 -2.34
C ALA A 55 -8.13 -10.22 -1.55
N ARG A 56 -9.24 -9.68 -2.08
CA ARG A 56 -9.95 -8.55 -1.45
C ARG A 56 -10.42 -8.89 -0.03
N ASP A 57 -10.86 -10.12 0.19
CA ASP A 57 -11.36 -10.58 1.49
C ASP A 57 -10.28 -10.55 2.57
N LYS A 58 -9.01 -10.80 2.18
CA LYS A 58 -7.88 -10.65 3.09
C LYS A 58 -7.75 -9.20 3.56
N LEU A 59 -7.84 -8.23 2.66
CA LEU A 59 -7.79 -6.81 3.05
C LEU A 59 -8.98 -6.40 3.91
N ALA A 60 -10.18 -6.90 3.61
CA ALA A 60 -11.38 -6.62 4.38
C ALA A 60 -11.31 -7.17 5.82
N SER A 61 -10.64 -8.30 6.02
CA SER A 61 -10.44 -8.87 7.36
C SER A 61 -9.44 -8.11 8.24
N MET A 62 -8.70 -7.14 7.68
CA MET A 62 -7.64 -6.41 8.37
C MET A 62 -8.11 -5.09 9.02
N GLY A 63 -9.34 -4.66 8.75
CA GLY A 63 -9.93 -3.43 9.30
C GLY A 63 -11.30 -3.11 8.73
#